data_AF-A0A812JKI5-F1
#
_entry.id   AF-A0A812JKI5-F1
#
_cell.length_a   1.000
_cell.length_b   1.000
_cell.length_c   1.000
_cell.angle_alpha   90.00
_cell.angle_beta   90.00
_cell.angle_gamma   90.00
#
_symmetry.space_group_name_H-M   'P 1'
#
loop_
_entity.id
_entity.type
_entity.pdbx_description
1 polymer ?
#
loop_
_entity_poly.entity_id
_entity_poly.type
_entity_poly.pdbx_seq_one_letter_code
_entity_poly.pdbx_strand_id
1 'polypeptide(L)'
;MYASLSTLTVIRNASPLILLGAERLMFGVPITKDAIISLTMILIGVVVYCSDDLSTKEALGIFLVVLDAAFLCLDRLAQRYLLQEMPVSLSSSALVLVSNAVGLGFSTVLLFFPMHTELHEVEWTPAGIAWSIASCIGGAAIAYAGIGLSRNLSATGALVVTNIDKVVVLCYGVMMLGDHFDSRKLCGCTFALVGGTWHAWGRLRAGEEKKQELKVDPLSQELAPSAEEMNSFS
;
A
#
# COMPACT_ATOMS: atom_id res chain seq x y z
N MET A 1 6.42 21.96 -10.00
CA MET A 1 5.70 20.70 -9.77
C MET A 1 6.63 19.57 -10.22
N TYR A 2 7.05 18.68 -9.33
CA TYR A 2 8.13 17.71 -9.62
C TYR A 2 7.63 16.39 -10.23
N ALA A 3 6.37 16.03 -10.00
CA ALA A 3 5.69 14.91 -10.65
C ALA A 3 4.17 15.15 -10.65
N SER A 4 3.46 14.63 -11.65
CA SER A 4 1.99 14.65 -11.68
C SER A 4 1.39 13.54 -10.80
N LEU A 5 0.13 13.69 -10.38
CA LEU A 5 -0.57 12.67 -9.59
C LEU A 5 -0.67 11.32 -10.34
N SER A 6 -0.84 11.38 -11.66
CA SER A 6 -0.90 10.17 -12.50
C SER A 6 0.46 9.48 -12.59
N THR A 7 1.57 10.23 -12.67
CA THR A 7 2.94 9.68 -12.64
C THR A 7 3.21 8.94 -11.33
N LEU A 8 2.82 9.56 -10.21
CA LEU A 8 2.98 8.97 -8.89
C LEU A 8 2.16 7.69 -8.74
N THR A 9 0.92 7.68 -9.26
CA THR A 9 0.05 6.51 -9.25
C THR A 9 0.62 5.36 -10.09
N VAL A 10 1.11 5.65 -11.30
CA VAL A 10 1.65 4.64 -12.21
C VAL A 10 2.93 4.02 -11.65
N ILE A 11 3.88 4.81 -11.15
CA ILE A 11 5.12 4.28 -10.56
C ILE A 11 4.82 3.46 -9.31
N ARG A 12 3.90 3.91 -8.43
CA ARG A 12 3.49 3.13 -7.26
C ARG A 12 2.79 1.81 -7.62
N ASN A 13 2.17 1.70 -8.79
CA ASN A 13 1.62 0.43 -9.25
C ASN A 13 2.72 -0.60 -9.57
N ALA A 14 3.98 -0.17 -9.76
CA ALA A 14 5.14 -1.06 -9.87
C ALA A 14 5.68 -1.54 -8.51
N SER A 15 5.29 -0.92 -7.39
CA SER A 15 5.76 -1.30 -6.05
C SER A 15 5.57 -2.79 -5.70
N PRO A 16 4.47 -3.48 -6.10
CA PRO A 16 4.33 -4.92 -5.90
C PRO A 16 5.44 -5.76 -6.54
N LEU A 17 6.08 -5.28 -7.62
CA LEU A 17 7.20 -5.96 -8.27
C LEU A 17 8.41 -6.03 -7.34
N ILE A 18 8.75 -4.90 -6.73
CA ILE A 18 9.84 -4.77 -5.76
C ILE A 18 9.50 -5.58 -4.51
N LEU A 19 8.26 -5.44 -4.01
CA LEU A 19 7.81 -6.12 -2.80
C LEU A 19 7.81 -7.65 -2.96
N LEU A 20 7.34 -8.18 -4.10
CA LEU A 20 7.34 -9.63 -4.33
C LEU A 20 8.77 -10.18 -4.38
N GLY A 21 9.71 -9.46 -4.99
CA GLY A 21 11.13 -9.83 -4.98
C GLY A 21 11.69 -9.87 -3.56
N ALA A 22 11.41 -8.85 -2.76
CA ALA A 22 11.82 -8.79 -1.36
C ALA A 22 11.16 -9.87 -0.49
N GLU A 23 9.86 -10.14 -0.67
CA GLU A 23 9.15 -11.20 0.03
C GLU A 23 9.71 -12.59 -0.32
N ARG A 24 10.07 -12.83 -1.59
CA ARG A 24 10.72 -14.08 -1.99
C ARG A 24 12.07 -14.23 -1.30
N LEU A 25 12.86 -13.16 -1.22
CA LEU A 25 14.18 -13.20 -0.61
C LEU A 25 14.10 -13.41 0.92
N MET A 26 13.18 -12.73 1.60
CA MET A 26 13.06 -12.77 3.06
C MET A 26 12.26 -13.96 3.59
N PHE A 27 11.16 -14.32 2.92
CA PHE A 27 10.19 -15.31 3.42
C PHE A 27 10.05 -16.55 2.52
N GLY A 28 10.82 -16.65 1.42
CA GLY A 28 10.78 -17.81 0.54
C GLY A 28 9.45 -18.02 -0.21
N VAL A 29 8.64 -16.97 -0.38
CA VAL A 29 7.31 -17.09 -1.01
C VAL A 29 7.46 -17.54 -2.47
N PRO A 30 6.74 -18.60 -2.92
CA PRO A 30 6.81 -19.05 -4.30
C PRO A 30 6.18 -18.03 -5.24
N ILE A 31 6.86 -17.76 -6.36
CA ILE A 31 6.35 -16.88 -7.43
C ILE A 31 5.40 -17.69 -8.31
N THR A 32 4.13 -17.29 -8.36
CA THR A 32 3.14 -17.88 -9.26
C THR A 32 3.31 -17.37 -10.68
N LYS A 33 2.90 -18.17 -11.68
CA LYS A 33 2.95 -17.75 -13.09
C LYS A 33 2.10 -16.51 -13.35
N ASP A 34 0.92 -16.44 -12.72
CA ASP A 34 0.02 -15.28 -12.79
C ASP A 34 0.67 -14.02 -12.23
N ALA A 35 1.49 -14.13 -11.18
CA ALA A 35 2.25 -13.01 -10.64
C ALA A 35 3.25 -12.47 -11.66
N ILE A 36 3.97 -13.34 -12.38
CA ILE A 36 4.94 -12.91 -13.41
C ILE A 36 4.22 -12.15 -14.53
N ILE A 37 3.15 -12.72 -15.09
CA ILE A 37 2.42 -12.12 -16.22
C ILE A 37 1.88 -10.74 -15.85
N SER A 38 1.22 -10.65 -14.71
CA SER A 38 0.66 -9.38 -14.22
C SER A 38 1.72 -8.33 -13.93
N LEU A 39 2.85 -8.72 -13.34
CA LEU A 39 3.98 -7.82 -13.08
C LEU A 39 4.65 -7.33 -14.37
N THR A 40 4.80 -8.20 -15.38
CA THR A 40 5.30 -7.79 -16.70
C THR A 40 4.35 -6.79 -17.37
N MET A 41 3.03 -7.00 -17.26
CA MET A 41 2.03 -6.07 -17.79
C MET A 41 2.12 -4.69 -17.11
N ILE A 42 2.30 -4.66 -15.78
CA ILE A 42 2.54 -3.43 -15.03
C ILE A 42 3.79 -2.71 -15.53
N LEU A 43 4.90 -3.46 -15.67
CA LEU A 43 6.18 -2.89 -16.10
C LEU A 43 6.07 -2.27 -17.50
N ILE A 44 5.41 -2.95 -18.44
CA ILE A 44 5.15 -2.42 -19.79
C ILE A 44 4.32 -1.13 -19.70
N GLY A 45 3.25 -1.11 -18.91
CA GLY A 45 2.41 0.08 -18.74
C GLY A 45 3.19 1.28 -18.19
N VAL A 46 4.07 1.05 -17.21
CA VAL A 46 4.94 2.08 -16.63
C VAL A 46 5.95 2.60 -17.66
N VAL A 47 6.59 1.72 -18.44
CA VAL A 47 7.53 2.11 -19.49
C VAL A 47 6.85 2.95 -20.58
N VAL A 48 5.66 2.54 -21.04
CA VAL A 48 4.87 3.28 -22.03
C VAL A 48 4.41 4.63 -21.48
N TYR A 49 4.04 4.69 -20.20
CA TYR A 49 3.65 5.96 -19.58
C TYR A 49 4.82 6.94 -19.47
N CYS A 50 6.01 6.44 -19.11
CA CYS A 50 7.22 7.26 -18.89
C CYS A 50 8.00 7.57 -20.18
N SER A 51 7.65 7.01 -21.34
CA SER A 51 8.46 7.15 -22.55
C SER A 51 8.47 8.55 -23.15
N ASP A 52 7.43 9.33 -22.89
CA ASP A 52 7.21 10.63 -23.56
C ASP A 52 7.63 11.85 -22.71
N ASP A 53 7.88 11.69 -21.39
CA ASP A 53 8.18 12.80 -20.45
C ASP A 53 9.45 12.53 -19.62
N LEU A 54 10.63 12.66 -20.24
CA LEU A 54 11.92 12.61 -19.52
C LEU A 54 12.62 13.97 -19.58
N SER A 55 12.05 14.98 -18.93
CA SER A 55 12.78 16.21 -18.60
C SER A 55 13.68 16.00 -17.37
N THR A 56 14.81 16.71 -17.30
CA THR A 56 15.78 16.61 -16.19
C THR A 56 15.16 16.93 -14.83
N LYS A 57 14.13 17.79 -14.78
CA LYS A 57 13.39 18.11 -13.54
C LYS A 57 12.42 17.01 -13.10
N GLU A 58 11.89 16.24 -14.06
CA GLU A 58 11.02 15.10 -13.81
C GLU A 58 11.81 13.88 -13.33
N ALA A 59 13.07 13.74 -13.75
CA ALA A 59 13.95 12.68 -13.27
C ALA A 59 14.13 12.70 -11.75
N LEU A 60 14.25 13.89 -11.13
CA LEU A 60 14.30 14.02 -9.67
C LEU A 60 12.97 13.60 -9.02
N GLY A 61 11.84 13.99 -9.61
CA GLY A 61 10.50 13.58 -9.15
C GLY A 61 10.32 12.06 -9.21
N ILE A 62 10.69 11.44 -10.34
CA ILE A 62 10.67 9.99 -10.51
C ILE A 62 11.55 9.30 -9.47
N PHE A 63 12.78 9.78 -9.26
CA PHE A 63 13.67 9.24 -8.24
C PHE A 63 13.05 9.29 -6.83
N LEU A 64 12.47 10.43 -6.45
CA LEU A 64 11.79 10.58 -5.15
C LEU A 64 10.58 9.65 -5.03
N VAL A 65 9.82 9.44 -6.10
CA VAL A 65 8.68 8.50 -6.11
C VAL A 65 9.16 7.04 -5.99
N VAL A 66 10.26 6.68 -6.64
CA VAL A 66 10.86 5.33 -6.49
C VAL A 66 11.36 5.12 -5.07
N LEU A 67 11.98 6.14 -4.46
CA LEU A 67 12.43 6.10 -3.08
C LEU A 67 11.25 5.96 -2.11
N ASP A 68 10.17 6.72 -2.30
CA ASP A 68 8.91 6.59 -1.55
C ASP A 68 8.31 5.17 -1.69
N ALA A 69 8.28 4.62 -2.90
CA ALA A 69 7.84 3.26 -3.15
C ALA A 69 8.70 2.23 -2.40
N ALA A 70 10.01 2.43 -2.30
CA ALA A 70 10.91 1.55 -1.55
C ALA A 70 10.62 1.61 -0.05
N PHE A 71 10.46 2.81 0.54
CA PHE A 71 10.07 2.97 1.94
C PHE A 71 8.71 2.33 2.23
N LEU A 72 7.73 2.49 1.33
CA LEU A 72 6.44 1.82 1.44
C LEU A 72 6.60 0.30 1.45
N CYS A 73 7.44 -0.28 0.59
CA CYS A 73 7.70 -1.71 0.58
C CYS A 73 8.34 -2.17 1.90
N LEU A 74 9.31 -1.43 2.43
CA LEU A 74 9.95 -1.72 3.72
C LEU A 74 8.95 -1.66 4.88
N ASP A 75 8.09 -0.63 4.92
CA ASP A 75 7.00 -0.52 5.90
C ASP A 75 6.10 -1.76 5.85
N ARG A 76 5.67 -2.18 4.66
CA ARG A 76 4.80 -3.36 4.51
C ARG A 76 5.48 -4.65 4.92
N LEU A 77 6.77 -4.82 4.60
CA LEU A 77 7.56 -5.98 5.04
C LEU A 77 7.72 -5.98 6.56
N ALA A 78 8.05 -4.84 7.16
CA ALA A 78 8.19 -4.70 8.61
C ALA A 78 6.87 -4.99 9.33
N GLN A 79 5.75 -4.44 8.84
CA GLN A 79 4.42 -4.73 9.35
C GLN A 79 4.09 -6.22 9.27
N ARG A 80 4.36 -6.86 8.13
CA ARG A 80 4.14 -8.30 7.98
C ARG A 80 4.98 -9.10 8.97
N TYR A 81 6.27 -8.77 9.09
CA TYR A 81 7.18 -9.43 10.02
C TYR A 81 6.70 -9.31 11.47
N LEU A 82 6.31 -8.11 11.90
CA LEU A 82 5.81 -7.85 13.27
C LEU A 82 4.42 -8.43 13.55
N LEU A 83 3.59 -8.67 12.53
CA LEU A 83 2.23 -9.15 12.72
C LEU A 83 2.09 -10.66 12.50
N GLN A 84 2.91 -11.28 11.65
CA GLN A 84 2.80 -12.69 11.29
C GLN A 84 3.94 -13.56 11.88
N GLU A 85 5.19 -13.09 11.83
CA GLU A 85 6.34 -13.88 12.28
C GLU A 85 6.65 -13.69 13.77
N MET A 86 6.56 -12.46 14.26
CA MET A 86 6.74 -12.14 15.69
C MET A 86 5.48 -11.44 16.21
N PRO A 87 4.37 -12.17 16.41
CA PRO A 87 3.07 -11.57 16.70
C PRO A 87 3.15 -10.75 17.99
N VAL A 88 3.20 -9.43 17.84
CA VAL A 88 3.12 -8.53 18.98
C VAL A 88 1.70 -8.62 19.54
N SER A 89 1.58 -8.94 20.83
CA SER A 89 0.32 -9.07 21.57
C SER A 89 -0.35 -7.71 21.83
N LEU A 90 -0.55 -6.92 20.78
CA LEU A 90 -1.24 -5.64 20.82
C LEU A 90 -2.60 -5.76 20.13
N SER A 91 -3.61 -5.07 20.66
CA SER A 91 -4.89 -4.93 19.98
C SER A 91 -4.72 -4.12 18.69
N SER A 92 -5.61 -4.32 17.70
CA SER A 92 -5.57 -3.54 16.44
C SER A 92 -5.62 -2.03 16.74
N SER A 93 -6.43 -1.63 17.72
CA SER A 93 -6.58 -0.23 18.13
C SER A 93 -5.29 0.33 18.75
N ALA A 94 -4.56 -0.48 19.54
CA ALA A 94 -3.27 -0.07 20.10
C ALA A 94 -2.21 0.14 19.00
N LEU A 95 -2.16 -0.74 18.00
CA LEU A 95 -1.27 -0.58 16.84
C LEU A 95 -1.58 0.69 16.04
N VAL A 96 -2.86 1.00 15.80
CA VAL A 96 -3.28 2.25 15.14
C VAL A 96 -2.84 3.46 15.95
N LEU A 97 -3.08 3.43 17.28
CA LEU A 97 -2.73 4.53 18.17
C LEU A 97 -1.21 4.77 18.18
N VAL A 98 -0.41 3.72 18.30
CA VAL A 98 1.06 3.81 18.29
C VAL A 98 1.55 4.34 16.94
N SER A 99 1.04 3.80 15.82
CA SER A 99 1.41 4.25 14.48
C SER A 99 1.09 5.74 14.27
N ASN A 100 -0.10 6.18 14.66
CA ASN A 100 -0.51 7.57 14.52
C ASN A 100 0.24 8.50 15.51
N ALA A 101 0.55 8.05 16.73
CA ALA A 101 1.31 8.84 17.70
C ALA A 101 2.75 9.07 17.24
N VAL A 102 3.42 8.02 16.73
CA VAL A 102 4.76 8.14 16.14
C VAL A 102 4.72 9.02 14.89
N GLY A 103 3.72 8.83 14.02
CA GLY A 103 3.52 9.65 12.84
C GLY A 103 3.26 11.13 13.16
N LEU A 104 2.50 11.42 14.22
CA LEU A 104 2.24 12.77 14.72
C LEU A 104 3.54 13.42 15.22
N GLY A 105 4.36 12.67 15.96
CA GLY A 105 5.67 13.14 16.42
C GLY A 105 6.56 13.54 15.24
N PHE A 106 6.69 12.66 14.24
CA PHE A 106 7.47 12.94 13.04
C PHE A 106 6.91 14.14 12.24
N SER A 107 5.60 14.19 12.07
CA SER A 107 4.91 15.30 11.37
C SER A 107 5.13 16.64 12.09
N THR A 108 5.13 16.65 13.42
CA THR A 108 5.38 17.84 14.23
C THR A 108 6.82 18.35 14.03
N VAL A 109 7.80 17.46 13.99
CA VAL A 109 9.21 17.83 13.72
C VAL A 109 9.34 18.45 12.32
N LEU A 110 8.70 17.87 11.31
CA LEU A 110 8.69 18.44 9.95
C LEU A 110 8.01 19.80 9.88
N LEU A 111 6.96 20.00 10.67
CA LEU A 111 6.23 21.27 10.75
C LEU A 111 7.13 22.40 11.25
N PHE A 112 7.94 22.15 12.28
CA PHE A 112 8.76 23.18 12.93
C PHE A 112 10.10 23.46 12.24
N PHE A 113 10.62 22.53 11.42
CA PHE A 113 11.90 22.71 10.72
C PHE A 113 11.71 23.11 9.24
N PRO A 114 11.54 22.17 8.30
CA PRO A 114 11.53 22.48 6.87
C PRO A 114 10.26 23.21 6.40
N MET A 115 9.14 23.10 7.12
CA MET A 115 7.84 23.61 6.65
C MET A 115 7.24 24.73 7.51
N HIS A 116 8.05 25.43 8.32
CA HIS A 116 7.54 26.47 9.20
C HIS A 116 6.87 27.65 8.45
N THR A 117 7.31 27.93 7.22
CA THR A 117 6.79 29.02 6.38
C THR A 117 5.37 28.75 5.90
N GLU A 118 5.07 27.50 5.54
CA GLU A 118 3.77 27.07 5.02
C GLU A 118 2.68 27.19 6.10
N LEU A 119 3.03 27.07 7.38
CA LEU A 119 2.09 27.21 8.49
C LEU A 119 1.51 28.62 8.61
N HIS A 120 2.29 29.64 8.21
CA HIS A 120 1.88 31.03 8.27
C HIS A 120 0.97 31.43 7.11
N GLU A 121 0.96 30.67 6.02
CA GLU A 121 0.13 30.92 4.83
C GLU A 121 -1.24 30.23 4.90
N VAL A 122 -1.47 29.37 5.89
CA VAL A 122 -2.76 28.69 6.06
C VAL A 122 -3.81 29.66 6.63
N GLU A 123 -4.84 29.93 5.82
CA GLU A 123 -6.03 30.61 6.29
C GLU A 123 -6.94 29.66 7.08
N TRP A 124 -7.08 29.93 8.38
CA TRP A 124 -7.93 29.17 9.29
C TRP A 124 -9.40 29.52 9.09
N THR A 125 -9.99 29.02 8.01
CA THR A 125 -11.42 29.17 7.74
C THR A 125 -12.23 28.09 8.49
N PRO A 126 -13.44 28.39 8.97
CA PRO A 126 -14.30 27.38 9.62
C PRO A 126 -14.58 26.17 8.72
N ALA A 127 -14.75 26.40 7.42
CA ALA A 127 -14.93 25.35 6.42
C ALA A 127 -13.66 24.48 6.29
N GLY A 128 -12.47 25.09 6.26
CA GLY A 128 -11.20 24.37 6.23
C GLY A 128 -10.98 23.51 7.47
N ILE A 129 -11.29 24.03 8.65
CA ILE A 129 -11.23 23.27 9.91
C ILE A 129 -12.21 22.08 9.87
N ALA A 130 -13.46 22.29 9.43
CA ALA A 130 -14.45 21.23 9.33
C ALA A 130 -13.99 20.10 8.38
N TRP A 131 -13.47 20.45 7.21
CA TRP A 131 -12.90 19.49 6.27
C TRP A 131 -11.66 18.78 6.83
N SER A 132 -10.83 19.48 7.60
CA SER A 132 -9.65 18.90 8.24
C SER A 132 -10.07 17.84 9.27
N ILE A 133 -11.04 18.15 10.14
CA ILE A 133 -11.58 17.19 11.11
C ILE A 133 -12.20 15.98 10.40
N ALA A 134 -12.98 16.20 9.35
CA ALA A 134 -13.56 15.12 8.56
C ALA A 134 -12.47 14.21 7.95
N SER A 135 -11.39 14.80 7.43
CA SER A 135 -10.26 14.05 6.87
C SER A 135 -9.52 13.23 7.92
N CYS A 136 -9.40 13.72 9.16
CA CYS A 136 -8.78 12.98 10.27
C CYS A 136 -9.58 11.73 10.63
N ILE A 137 -10.92 11.83 10.65
CA ILE A 137 -11.79 10.67 10.90
C ILE A 137 -11.61 9.62 9.79
N GLY A 138 -11.58 10.06 8.53
CA GLY A 138 -11.30 9.19 7.39
C GLY A 138 -9.93 8.53 7.48
N GLY A 139 -8.89 9.29 7.81
CA GLY A 139 -7.53 8.79 8.01
C GLY A 139 -7.43 7.74 9.11
N ALA A 140 -8.12 7.95 10.24
CA ALA A 140 -8.18 6.97 11.33
C ALA A 140 -8.89 5.67 10.90
N ALA A 141 -10.00 5.78 10.15
CA ALA A 141 -10.71 4.62 9.62
C ALA A 141 -9.85 3.82 8.64
N ILE A 142 -9.12 4.51 7.74
CA ILE A 142 -8.19 3.89 6.79
C ILE A 142 -7.04 3.20 7.54
N ALA A 143 -6.47 3.83 8.57
CA ALA A 143 -5.40 3.23 9.37
C ALA A 143 -5.86 1.94 10.07
N TYR A 144 -7.06 1.96 10.66
CA TYR A 144 -7.65 0.79 11.30
C TYR A 144 -7.92 -0.35 10.30
N ALA A 145 -8.56 -0.02 9.16
CA ALA A 145 -8.80 -0.99 8.10
C ALA A 145 -7.49 -1.56 7.52
N GLY A 146 -6.46 -0.72 7.36
CA GLY A 146 -5.15 -1.09 6.86
C GLY A 146 -4.43 -2.11 7.76
N ILE A 147 -4.46 -1.91 9.08
CA ILE A 147 -3.90 -2.90 10.03
C ILE A 147 -4.70 -4.19 10.00
N GLY A 148 -6.04 -4.11 9.95
CA GLY A 148 -6.89 -5.29 9.79
C GLY A 148 -6.57 -6.06 8.51
N LEU A 149 -6.30 -5.36 7.42
CA LEU A 149 -5.89 -5.94 6.15
C LEU A 149 -4.52 -6.63 6.24
N SER A 150 -3.52 -5.94 6.81
CA SER A 150 -2.16 -6.47 6.99
C SER A 150 -2.10 -7.69 7.92
N ARG A 151 -3.06 -7.82 8.86
CA ARG A 151 -3.18 -9.03 9.70
C ARG A 151 -3.71 -10.24 8.93
N ASN A 152 -4.63 -10.02 8.00
CA ASN A 152 -5.36 -11.09 7.31
C ASN A 152 -4.76 -11.48 5.94
N LEU A 153 -3.92 -10.63 5.35
CA LEU A 153 -3.31 -10.82 4.05
C LEU A 153 -1.77 -10.80 4.14
N SER A 154 -1.09 -11.41 3.16
CA SER A 154 0.35 -11.18 2.92
C SER A 154 0.63 -9.70 2.58
N ALA A 155 1.85 -9.22 2.78
CA ALA A 155 2.21 -7.83 2.45
C ALA A 155 1.96 -7.51 0.98
N THR A 156 2.29 -8.43 0.06
CA THR A 156 1.93 -8.27 -1.36
C THR A 156 0.41 -8.12 -1.54
N GLY A 157 -0.40 -8.96 -0.88
CA GLY A 157 -1.87 -8.90 -0.96
C GLY A 157 -2.46 -7.58 -0.46
N ALA A 158 -1.98 -7.08 0.69
CA ALA A 158 -2.38 -5.79 1.22
C ALA A 158 -1.98 -4.63 0.28
N LEU A 159 -0.78 -4.72 -0.32
CA LEU A 159 -0.32 -3.72 -1.29
C LEU A 159 -1.20 -3.72 -2.55
N VAL A 160 -1.72 -4.87 -3.00
CA VAL A 160 -2.58 -4.85 -4.19
C VAL A 160 -3.95 -4.24 -3.93
N VAL A 161 -4.55 -4.50 -2.76
CA VAL A 161 -5.83 -3.85 -2.38
C VAL A 161 -5.67 -2.32 -2.36
N THR A 162 -4.55 -1.83 -1.84
CA THR A 162 -4.25 -0.39 -1.87
C THR A 162 -3.94 0.14 -3.28
N ASN A 163 -3.54 -0.71 -4.23
CA ASN A 163 -3.44 -0.31 -5.64
C ASN A 163 -4.81 -0.23 -6.33
N ILE A 164 -5.80 -1.02 -5.93
CA ILE A 164 -7.18 -0.90 -6.44
C ILE A 164 -7.78 0.46 -6.01
N ASP A 165 -7.58 0.86 -4.76
CA ASP A 165 -8.02 2.17 -4.26
C ASP A 165 -7.49 3.33 -5.12
N LYS A 166 -6.21 3.25 -5.54
CA LYS A 166 -5.61 4.25 -6.44
C LYS A 166 -6.27 4.30 -7.82
N VAL A 167 -6.80 3.19 -8.32
CA VAL A 167 -7.58 3.18 -9.59
C VAL A 167 -8.80 4.07 -9.44
N VAL A 168 -9.52 3.94 -8.31
CA VAL A 168 -10.71 4.75 -8.02
C VAL A 168 -10.34 6.23 -7.90
N VAL A 169 -9.26 6.53 -7.17
CA VAL A 169 -8.76 7.91 -7.03
C VAL A 169 -8.37 8.51 -8.39
N LEU A 170 -7.73 7.73 -9.26
CA LEU A 170 -7.39 8.18 -10.60
C LEU A 170 -8.64 8.45 -11.45
N CYS A 171 -9.61 7.53 -11.46
CA CYS A 171 -10.88 7.72 -12.17
C CYS A 171 -11.60 8.98 -11.67
N TYR A 172 -11.63 9.20 -10.36
CA TYR A 172 -12.17 10.42 -9.75
C TYR A 172 -11.42 11.66 -10.26
N GLY A 173 -10.08 11.62 -10.30
CA GLY A 173 -9.25 12.70 -10.85
C GLY A 173 -9.62 13.06 -12.28
N VAL A 174 -9.73 12.06 -13.16
CA VAL A 174 -10.08 12.30 -14.57
C VAL A 174 -11.50 12.85 -14.72
N MET A 175 -12.48 12.23 -14.04
CA MET A 175 -13.89 12.58 -14.21
C MET A 175 -14.29 13.88 -13.53
N MET A 176 -13.73 14.19 -12.35
CA MET A 176 -14.14 15.34 -11.54
C MET A 176 -13.19 16.53 -11.66
N LEU A 177 -11.87 16.31 -11.80
CA LEU A 177 -10.90 17.40 -11.94
C LEU A 177 -10.59 17.76 -13.40
N GLY A 178 -11.02 16.95 -14.37
CA GLY A 178 -10.86 17.26 -15.79
C GLY A 178 -9.41 17.19 -16.28
N ASP A 179 -8.57 16.37 -15.64
CA ASP A 179 -7.18 16.15 -16.04
C ASP A 179 -7.10 15.67 -17.50
N HIS A 180 -6.29 16.37 -18.31
CA HIS A 180 -6.14 16.05 -19.73
C HIS A 180 -5.13 14.91 -19.89
N PHE A 181 -5.60 13.75 -20.34
CA PHE A 181 -4.75 12.59 -20.63
C PHE A 181 -4.39 12.54 -22.11
N ASP A 182 -3.10 12.55 -22.40
CA ASP A 182 -2.61 12.11 -23.70
C ASP A 182 -2.94 10.63 -23.90
N SER A 183 -3.32 10.25 -25.13
CA SER A 183 -3.79 8.90 -25.46
C SER A 183 -2.75 7.82 -25.16
N ARG A 184 -1.46 8.15 -25.27
CA ARG A 184 -0.34 7.25 -24.93
C ARG A 184 -0.22 7.02 -23.42
N LYS A 185 -0.29 8.09 -22.63
CA LYS A 185 -0.28 8.03 -21.16
C LYS A 185 -1.49 7.26 -20.64
N LEU A 186 -2.65 7.45 -21.26
CA LEU A 186 -3.86 6.69 -20.94
C LEU A 186 -3.67 5.19 -21.21
N CYS A 187 -3.07 4.84 -22.35
CA CYS A 187 -2.76 3.45 -22.68
C CYS A 187 -1.77 2.83 -21.66
N GLY A 188 -0.64 3.48 -21.37
CA GLY A 188 0.32 3.00 -20.37
C GLY A 188 -0.31 2.86 -18.98
N CYS A 189 -1.13 3.82 -18.58
CA CYS A 189 -1.84 3.79 -17.31
C CYS A 189 -2.85 2.62 -17.24
N THR A 190 -3.68 2.43 -18.26
CA THR A 190 -4.65 1.32 -18.30
C THR A 190 -3.97 -0.04 -18.27
N PHE A 191 -2.85 -0.23 -18.98
CA PHE A 191 -2.04 -1.44 -18.88
C PHE A 191 -1.53 -1.68 -17.46
N ALA A 192 -1.01 -0.65 -16.80
CA ALA A 192 -0.52 -0.74 -15.43
C ALA A 192 -1.64 -1.07 -14.42
N LEU A 193 -2.82 -0.49 -14.60
CA LEU A 193 -3.97 -0.74 -13.73
C LEU A 193 -4.52 -2.16 -13.93
N VAL A 194 -4.73 -2.58 -15.18
CA VAL A 194 -5.22 -3.94 -15.49
C VAL A 194 -4.25 -5.00 -14.98
N GLY A 195 -2.94 -4.81 -15.19
CA GLY A 195 -1.93 -5.69 -14.62
C GLY A 195 -1.97 -5.73 -13.09
N GLY A 196 -2.12 -4.56 -12.45
CA GLY A 196 -2.29 -4.44 -10.99
C GLY A 196 -3.51 -5.20 -10.47
N THR A 197 -4.68 -5.02 -11.12
CA THR A 197 -5.93 -5.70 -10.74
C THR A 197 -5.83 -7.21 -10.98
N TRP A 198 -5.23 -7.65 -12.09
CA TRP A 198 -5.02 -9.07 -12.37
C TRP A 198 -4.11 -9.72 -11.32
N HIS A 199 -3.02 -9.04 -10.95
CA HIS A 199 -2.15 -9.47 -9.87
C HIS A 199 -2.93 -9.65 -8.56
N ALA A 200 -3.80 -8.69 -8.24
CA ALA A 200 -4.63 -8.69 -7.04
C ALA A 200 -5.51 -9.93 -6.99
N TRP A 201 -6.21 -10.17 -8.09
CA TRP A 201 -7.14 -11.29 -8.22
C TRP A 201 -6.41 -12.63 -8.04
N GLY A 202 -5.30 -12.83 -8.76
CA GLY A 202 -4.52 -14.07 -8.65
C GLY A 202 -4.04 -14.35 -7.23
N ARG A 203 -3.66 -13.31 -6.48
CA ARG A 203 -3.24 -13.43 -5.08
C ARG A 203 -4.39 -13.70 -4.11
N LEU A 204 -5.56 -13.10 -4.33
CA LEU A 204 -6.74 -13.38 -3.52
C LEU A 204 -7.14 -14.85 -3.64
N ARG A 205 -7.19 -15.39 -4.86
CA ARG A 205 -7.49 -16.82 -5.10
C ARG A 205 -6.48 -17.75 -4.44
N ALA A 206 -5.19 -17.48 -4.60
CA ALA A 206 -4.13 -18.29 -3.96
C ALA A 206 -4.19 -18.23 -2.41
N GLY A 207 -4.67 -17.12 -1.83
CA GLY A 207 -4.89 -17.00 -0.39
C GLY A 207 -6.12 -17.79 0.10
N GLU A 208 -7.19 -17.83 -0.69
CA GLU A 208 -8.40 -18.62 -0.40
C GLU A 208 -8.14 -20.12 -0.47
N GLU A 209 -7.39 -20.58 -1.49
CA GLU A 209 -6.99 -21.98 -1.65
C GLU A 209 -6.21 -22.48 -0.43
N LYS A 210 -5.22 -21.71 0.06
CA LYS A 210 -4.48 -22.05 1.29
C LYS A 210 -5.36 -22.11 2.54
N LYS A 211 -6.34 -21.21 2.67
CA LYS A 211 -7.28 -21.24 3.82
C LYS A 211 -8.23 -22.44 3.75
N GLN A 212 -8.56 -22.92 2.56
CA GLN A 212 -9.38 -24.11 2.38
C GLN A 212 -8.59 -25.40 2.68
N GLU A 213 -7.35 -25.52 2.20
CA GLU A 213 -6.47 -26.66 2.53
C GLU A 213 -6.31 -26.82 4.05
N LEU A 214 -6.10 -25.71 4.78
CA LEU A 214 -5.95 -25.74 6.24
C LEU A 214 -7.23 -26.17 6.99
N LYS A 215 -8.41 -25.97 6.40
CA LYS A 215 -9.70 -26.40 6.98
C LYS A 215 -10.03 -27.85 6.66
N VAL A 216 -9.51 -28.38 5.56
CA VAL A 216 -9.79 -29.74 5.07
C VAL A 216 -8.84 -30.78 5.68
N ASP A 217 -7.76 -30.35 6.35
CA ASP A 217 -6.86 -31.23 7.11
C ASP A 217 -7.16 -31.19 8.63
N PRO A 218 -8.17 -31.94 9.11
CA PRO A 218 -8.56 -31.98 10.52
C PRO A 218 -7.47 -32.59 11.43
N LEU A 219 -6.48 -33.30 10.88
CA LEU A 219 -5.40 -33.90 11.66
C LEU A 219 -4.48 -32.82 12.29
N SER A 220 -4.37 -31.66 11.65
CA SER A 220 -3.62 -30.49 12.15
C SER A 220 -4.31 -29.79 13.32
N GLN A 221 -5.64 -29.88 13.42
CA GLN A 221 -6.41 -29.30 14.53
C GLN A 221 -6.31 -30.13 15.81
N GLU A 222 -6.02 -31.43 15.71
CA GLU A 222 -5.73 -32.29 16.88
C GLU A 222 -4.33 -32.07 17.47
N LEU A 223 -3.39 -31.52 16.69
CA LEU A 223 -2.01 -31.26 17.10
C LEU A 223 -1.76 -29.82 17.57
N ALA A 224 -2.74 -28.92 17.44
CA ALA A 224 -2.66 -27.59 18.04
C ALA A 224 -2.92 -27.75 19.55
N PRO A 225 -1.93 -27.50 20.44
CA PRO A 225 -2.14 -27.62 21.87
C PRO A 225 -3.32 -26.73 22.27
N SER A 226 -4.33 -27.34 22.88
CA SER A 226 -5.50 -26.66 23.39
C SER A 226 -5.03 -25.53 24.30
N ALA A 227 -5.35 -24.28 23.93
CA ALA A 227 -5.04 -23.09 24.72
C ALA A 227 -5.65 -23.12 26.15
N GLU A 228 -6.42 -24.15 26.47
CA GLU A 228 -6.93 -24.44 27.81
C GLU A 228 -5.87 -25.04 28.76
N GLU A 229 -4.84 -25.76 28.27
CA GLU A 229 -3.81 -26.33 29.16
C GLU A 229 -2.76 -25.31 29.64
N MET A 230 -2.64 -24.15 28.98
CA MET A 230 -1.74 -23.08 29.42
C MET A 230 -2.32 -22.18 30.53
N ASN A 231 -3.63 -22.25 30.80
CA ASN A 231 -4.28 -21.49 31.88
C ASN A 231 -4.45 -22.29 33.19
N SER A 232 -4.02 -23.55 33.26
CA SER A 232 -4.08 -24.36 34.48
C SER A 232 -2.81 -24.31 35.34
N PHE A 233 -1.85 -23.44 35.01
CA PHE A 233 -0.59 -23.27 35.74
C PHE A 233 -0.39 -21.86 36.32
N SER A 234 -1.46 -21.12 36.61
CA SER A 234 -1.40 -19.88 37.40
C SER A 234 -2.41 -19.89 38.54
#